data_AF-A0A8D8NG48-F1
#
_entry.id   AF-A0A8D8NG48-F1
#
_cell.length_a   1.000
_cell.length_b   1.000
_cell.length_c   1.000
_cell.angle_alpha   90.00
_cell.angle_beta   90.00
_cell.angle_gamma   90.00
#
_symmetry.space_group_name_H-M   'P 1'
#
loop_
_entity.id
_entity.type
_entity.pdbx_description
1 polymer ?
#
loop_
_entity_poly.entity_id
_entity_poly.type
_entity_poly.pdbx_seq_one_letter_code
_entity_poly.pdbx_strand_id
1 'polypeptide(L)'
;KFGIVGFTRSMGQQIIYNKTGVKVMAICPGATETAIYNNAEVSILSFPWMSEYIDQLILAYKTQQPEVVGKAVVKIITEGNNGSVWVVSEDLINPVTFESNKFA
;
A
#
# COMPACT_ATOMS: atom_id res chain seq x y z
N LYS A 1 7.62 -5.08 1.64
CA LYS A 1 6.39 -4.31 1.98
C LYS A 1 5.30 -5.16 2.64
N PHE A 2 5.07 -6.40 2.19
CA PHE A 2 4.06 -7.32 2.75
C PHE A 2 4.03 -7.45 4.28
N GLY A 3 5.20 -7.40 4.95
CA GLY A 3 5.26 -7.45 6.42
C GLY A 3 4.46 -6.35 7.11
N ILE A 4 4.44 -5.12 6.57
CA ILE A 4 3.67 -4.00 7.14
C ILE A 4 2.17 -4.25 6.97
N VAL A 5 1.73 -4.78 5.82
CA VAL A 5 0.33 -5.14 5.58
C VAL A 5 -0.13 -6.19 6.59
N GLY A 6 0.69 -7.24 6.82
CA GLY A 6 0.40 -8.26 7.82
C GLY A 6 0.33 -7.68 9.23
N PHE A 7 1.34 -6.91 9.62
CA PHE A 7 1.41 -6.25 10.93
C PHE A 7 0.20 -5.35 11.19
N THR A 8 -0.16 -4.48 10.24
CA THR A 8 -1.32 -3.59 10.36
C THR A 8 -2.60 -4.37 10.58
N ARG A 9 -2.82 -5.46 9.85
CA ARG A 9 -4.01 -6.30 10.02
C ARG A 9 -4.04 -6.98 11.39
N SER A 10 -2.89 -7.47 11.86
CA SER A 10 -2.76 -8.05 13.21
C SER A 10 -3.02 -7.01 14.31
N MET A 11 -2.54 -5.78 14.15
CA MET A 11 -2.78 -4.68 15.09
C MET A 11 -4.20 -4.12 15.02
N GLY A 12 -4.85 -4.25 13.86
CA GLY A 12 -6.23 -3.82 13.62
C GLY A 12 -7.31 -4.73 14.24
N GLN A 13 -6.93 -5.68 15.09
CA GLN A 13 -7.87 -6.56 15.78
C GLN A 13 -8.71 -5.80 16.82
N GLN A 14 -9.99 -6.18 16.93
CA GLN A 14 -10.93 -5.50 17.83
C GLN A 14 -10.49 -5.56 19.30
N ILE A 15 -9.83 -6.65 19.72
CA ILE A 15 -9.29 -6.79 21.08
C ILE A 15 -8.25 -5.73 21.43
N ILE A 16 -7.42 -5.33 20.45
CA ILE A 16 -6.39 -4.30 20.64
C ILE A 16 -7.09 -2.93 20.67
N TYR A 17 -7.99 -2.67 19.73
CA TYR A 17 -8.75 -1.41 19.69
C TYR A 17 -9.55 -1.16 20.96
N ASN A 18 -10.24 -2.17 21.48
CA ASN A 18 -11.02 -2.04 22.72
C ASN A 18 -10.15 -1.67 23.93
N LYS A 19 -8.86 -2.03 23.92
CA LYS A 19 -7.91 -1.70 24.98
C LYS A 19 -7.23 -0.35 24.81
N THR A 20 -6.99 0.09 23.57
CA THR A 20 -6.16 1.27 23.29
C THR A 20 -6.94 2.47 22.75
N GLY A 21 -8.11 2.25 22.15
CA GLY A 21 -8.84 3.24 21.36
C GLY A 21 -8.16 3.63 20.04
N VAL A 22 -7.08 2.96 19.64
CA VAL A 22 -6.26 3.33 18.47
C VAL A 22 -6.61 2.46 17.27
N LYS A 23 -7.04 3.09 16.17
CA LYS A 23 -7.19 2.41 14.87
C LYS A 23 -5.85 2.34 14.14
N VAL A 24 -5.59 1.23 13.46
CA VAL A 24 -4.40 1.05 12.61
C VAL A 24 -4.85 0.66 11.19
N MET A 25 -4.37 1.37 10.18
CA MET A 25 -4.73 1.18 8.77
C MET A 25 -3.48 1.24 7.89
N ALA A 26 -3.54 0.61 6.72
CA ALA A 26 -2.44 0.59 5.76
C ALA A 26 -2.88 1.18 4.42
N ILE A 27 -2.03 2.05 3.88
CA ILE A 27 -2.12 2.55 2.50
C ILE A 27 -0.95 1.96 1.71
N CYS A 28 -1.25 1.49 0.50
CA CYS A 28 -0.30 0.91 -0.43
C CYS A 28 -0.32 1.73 -1.74
N PRO A 29 0.45 2.83 -1.82
CA PRO A 29 0.55 3.61 -3.04
C PRO A 29 1.26 2.84 -4.16
N GLY A 30 0.76 2.98 -5.38
CA GLY A 30 1.43 2.60 -6.63
C GLY A 30 2.52 3.60 -7.03
N ALA A 31 2.99 3.51 -8.28
CA ALA A 31 4.02 4.40 -8.81
C ALA A 31 3.57 5.86 -8.69
N THR A 32 4.29 6.67 -7.91
CA THR A 32 3.90 8.04 -7.57
C THR A 32 5.09 8.97 -7.80
N GLU A 33 4.87 10.08 -8.51
CA GLU A 33 5.88 11.06 -8.90
C GLU A 33 6.47 11.80 -7.68
N THR A 34 7.46 11.16 -7.07
CA THR A 34 8.14 11.64 -5.86
C THR A 34 9.64 11.49 -6.06
N ALA A 35 10.44 12.17 -5.24
CA ALA A 35 11.89 11.98 -5.23
C ALA A 35 12.29 10.51 -4.99
N ILE A 36 11.48 9.74 -4.25
CA ILE A 36 11.71 8.29 -4.03
C ILE A 36 11.63 7.52 -5.34
N TYR A 37 10.66 7.85 -6.20
CA TYR A 37 10.48 7.19 -7.49
C TYR A 37 11.53 7.66 -8.51
N ASN A 38 11.77 8.97 -8.59
CA ASN A 38 12.69 9.55 -9.58
C ASN A 38 14.15 9.19 -9.31
N ASN A 39 14.51 8.96 -8.04
CA ASN A 39 15.85 8.54 -7.63
C ASN A 39 15.94 7.03 -7.39
N ALA A 40 14.91 6.26 -7.76
CA ALA A 40 14.97 4.82 -7.66
C ALA A 40 15.94 4.29 -8.74
N GLU A 41 17.15 3.91 -8.33
CA GLU A 41 18.00 3.10 -9.20
C GLU A 41 17.32 1.73 -9.41
N VAL A 42 17.43 1.19 -10.64
CA VAL A 42 17.09 -0.22 -10.90
C VAL A 42 17.81 -1.04 -9.84
N SER A 43 17.04 -1.71 -8.99
CA SER A 43 17.59 -2.18 -7.71
C SER A 43 18.85 -2.98 -7.97
N ILE A 44 19.93 -2.70 -7.25
CA ILE A 44 21.17 -3.51 -7.25
C ILE A 44 20.92 -4.98 -6.84
N LEU A 45 19.69 -5.30 -6.43
CA LEU A 45 19.20 -6.63 -6.05
C LEU A 45 18.41 -7.31 -7.19
N SER A 46 18.31 -6.67 -8.35
CA SER A 46 17.70 -7.25 -9.54
C SER A 46 18.70 -8.22 -10.18
N PHE A 47 18.28 -9.46 -10.40
CA PHE A 47 19.08 -10.36 -11.21
C PHE A 47 19.22 -9.81 -12.63
N PRO A 48 20.39 -9.92 -13.29
CA PRO A 48 20.62 -9.35 -14.63
C PRO A 48 19.59 -9.80 -15.68
N TRP A 49 19.06 -11.02 -15.56
CA TRP A 49 18.04 -11.56 -16.48
C TRP A 49 16.62 -11.01 -16.24
N MET A 50 16.40 -10.19 -15.21
CA MET A 50 15.10 -9.55 -14.95
C MET A 50 14.99 -8.14 -15.54
N SER A 51 16.05 -7.60 -16.16
CA SER A 51 16.06 -6.21 -16.66
C SER A 51 14.90 -5.92 -17.62
N GLU A 52 14.73 -6.75 -18.65
CA GLU A 52 13.66 -6.58 -19.63
C GLU A 52 12.26 -6.68 -19.00
N TYR A 53 12.08 -7.59 -18.04
CA TYR A 53 10.83 -7.74 -17.31
C TYR A 53 10.54 -6.52 -16.41
N ILE A 54 11.57 -5.98 -15.75
CA ILE A 54 11.46 -4.77 -14.93
C ILE A 54 11.11 -3.57 -15.81
N ASP A 55 11.74 -3.42 -16.97
CA ASP A 55 11.44 -2.33 -17.93
C ASP A 55 9.99 -2.41 -18.40
N GLN A 56 9.50 -3.61 -18.73
CA GLN A 56 8.10 -3.83 -19.09
C GLN A 56 7.15 -3.47 -17.94
N LEU A 57 7.46 -3.84 -16.69
CA LEU A 57 6.66 -3.48 -15.53
C LEU A 57 6.63 -1.96 -15.31
N ILE A 58 7.76 -1.27 -15.44
CA ILE A 58 7.83 0.19 -15.30
C ILE A 58 6.96 0.87 -16.37
N LEU A 59 7.00 0.39 -17.61
CA LEU A 59 6.20 0.93 -18.71
C LEU A 59 4.70 0.60 -18.59
N ALA A 60 4.35 -0.53 -17.97
CA ALA A 60 2.98 -1.00 -17.87
C ALA A 60 2.14 -0.22 -16.84
N TYR A 61 2.77 0.33 -15.80
CA TYR A 61 2.04 1.02 -14.73
C TYR A 61 2.08 2.55 -14.90
N LYS A 62 0.88 3.15 -14.97
CA LYS A 62 0.73 4.60 -14.99
C LYS A 62 1.20 5.20 -13.65
N THR A 63 2.03 6.23 -13.72
CA THR A 63 2.36 7.06 -12.55
C THR A 63 1.18 7.93 -12.13
N GLN A 64 1.10 8.23 -10.83
CA GLN A 64 0.13 9.16 -10.26
C GLN A 64 0.82 10.32 -9.53
N GLN A 65 0.08 11.42 -9.36
CA GLN A 65 0.58 12.58 -8.63
C GLN A 65 0.49 12.37 -7.10
N PRO A 66 1.44 12.92 -6.30
CA PRO A 66 1.42 12.81 -4.84
C PRO A 66 0.10 13.29 -4.19
N GLU A 67 -0.57 14.27 -4.80
CA GLU A 67 -1.85 14.81 -4.34
C GLU A 67 -2.96 13.76 -4.32
N VAL A 68 -2.92 12.77 -5.22
CA VAL A 68 -3.87 11.66 -5.24
C VAL A 68 -3.69 10.80 -3.98
N VAL A 69 -2.44 10.47 -3.66
CA VAL A 69 -2.09 9.72 -2.44
C VAL A 69 -2.46 10.54 -1.20
N GLY A 70 -2.19 11.85 -1.21
CA GLY A 70 -2.58 12.76 -0.13
C GLY A 70 -4.09 12.78 0.13
N LYS A 71 -4.90 12.90 -0.93
CA LYS A 71 -6.37 12.80 -0.84
C LYS A 71 -6.81 11.44 -0.29
N ALA A 72 -6.16 10.37 -0.72
CA ALA A 72 -6.44 9.03 -0.22
C ALA A 72 -6.15 8.88 1.27
N VAL A 73 -5.02 9.41 1.76
CA VAL A 73 -4.69 9.41 3.19
C VAL A 73 -5.79 10.11 4.00
N VAL A 74 -6.23 11.30 3.58
CA VAL A 74 -7.31 12.03 4.25
C VAL A 74 -8.60 11.20 4.30
N LYS A 75 -9.00 10.61 3.17
CA LYS A 75 -10.18 9.74 3.09
C LYS A 75 -10.06 8.54 4.04
N ILE A 76 -8.94 7.82 4.00
CA ILE A 76 -8.72 6.59 4.77
C ILE A 76 -8.67 6.87 6.26
N ILE A 77 -8.02 7.94 6.70
CA ILE A 77 -7.97 8.29 8.13
C ILE A 77 -9.37 8.65 8.66
N THR A 78 -10.19 9.30 7.83
CA THR A 78 -11.53 9.75 8.22
C THR A 78 -12.57 8.63 8.20
N GLU A 79 -12.55 7.81 7.15
CA GLU A 79 -13.63 6.86 6.81
C GLU A 79 -13.20 5.39 6.97
N GLY A 80 -11.91 5.12 7.09
CA GLY A 80 -11.37 3.77 7.07
C GLY A 80 -11.73 2.93 8.31
N ASN A 81 -12.01 1.65 8.05
CA ASN A 81 -12.22 0.66 9.11
C ASN A 81 -10.88 0.28 9.77
N ASN A 82 -10.92 -0.05 11.07
CA ASN A 82 -9.73 -0.55 11.77
C ASN A 82 -9.20 -1.82 11.09
N GLY A 83 -7.89 -1.92 10.89
CA GLY A 83 -7.23 -3.03 10.21
C GLY A 83 -7.37 -3.04 8.69
N SER A 84 -8.05 -2.05 8.10
CA SER A 84 -8.23 -1.99 6.65
C SER A 84 -6.93 -1.68 5.90
N VAL A 85 -6.84 -2.21 4.68
CA VAL A 85 -5.72 -2.02 3.76
C VAL A 85 -6.29 -1.44 2.48
N TRP A 86 -5.62 -0.45 1.92
CA TRP A 86 -6.07 0.28 0.73
C TRP A 86 -4.96 0.35 -0.30
N VAL A 87 -5.29 0.13 -1.56
CA VAL A 87 -4.40 0.37 -2.70
C VAL A 87 -4.78 1.69 -3.35
N VAL A 88 -3.77 2.53 -3.60
CA VAL A 88 -3.94 3.80 -4.31
C VAL A 88 -3.03 3.77 -5.52
N SER A 89 -3.59 3.45 -6.68
CA SER A 89 -2.82 3.27 -7.92
C SER A 89 -3.65 3.76 -9.10
N GLU A 90 -2.97 4.31 -10.10
CA GLU A 90 -3.61 4.83 -11.32
C GLU A 90 -4.75 5.83 -11.02
N ASP A 91 -4.53 6.67 -10.00
CA ASP A 91 -5.49 7.66 -9.50
C ASP A 91 -6.75 7.08 -8.81
N LEU A 92 -6.82 5.76 -8.61
CA LEU A 92 -7.94 5.05 -7.97
C LEU A 92 -7.63 4.68 -6.53
N ILE A 93 -8.62 4.81 -5.65
CA ILE A 93 -8.54 4.49 -4.21
C ILE A 93 -9.44 3.30 -3.91
N ASN A 94 -8.85 2.11 -3.75
CA ASN A 94 -9.59 0.86 -3.61
C ASN A 94 -9.28 0.17 -2.27
N PRO A 95 -10.29 -0.21 -1.48
CA PRO A 95 -10.08 -1.07 -0.32
C PRO A 95 -9.71 -2.49 -0.78
N VAL A 96 -8.81 -3.13 -0.05
CA VAL A 96 -8.42 -4.52 -0.29
C VAL A 96 -9.24 -5.45 0.58
N THR A 97 -9.89 -6.42 -0.04
CA THR A 97 -10.55 -7.53 0.66
C THR A 97 -9.60 -8.72 0.77
N PHE A 98 -9.44 -9.23 1.99
CA PHE A 98 -8.72 -10.48 2.23
C PHE A 98 -9.72 -11.58 2.53
N GLU A 99 -9.44 -12.79 2.05
CA GLU A 99 -10.19 -13.95 2.51
C GLU A 99 -10.06 -14.08 4.04
N SER A 100 -11.16 -14.51 4.67
CA SER A 100 -11.17 -14.83 6.09
C SER A 100 -10.14 -15.92 6.35
N ASN A 101 -9.23 -15.66 7.29
CA ASN A 101 -8.28 -16.67 7.71
C ASN A 101 -9.07 -17.80 8.37
N LYS A 102 -9.02 -19.01 7.80
CA LYS A 102 -9.70 -20.21 8.34
C LYS A 102 -9.21 -20.62 9.73
N PHE A 103 -8.10 -20.04 10.18
CA PHE A 103 -7.44 -20.31 11.46
C PHE A 103 -7.62 -19.17 12.48
N ALA A 104 -8.38 -18.13 12.15
CA ALA A 104 -8.70 -17.02 13.06
C ALA A 104 -10.17 -17.08 13.51
#